data_AF-A3NR57-F1
#
_entry.id   AF-A3NR57-F1
#
_cell.length_a   1.000
_cell.length_b   1.000
_cell.length_c   1.000
_cell.angle_alpha   90.00
_cell.angle_beta   90.00
_cell.angle_gamma   90.00
#
_symmetry.space_group_name_H-M   'P 1'
#
loop_
_entity.id
_entity.type
_entity.pdbx_description
1 polymer ?
#
loop_
_entity_poly.entity_id
_entity_poly.type
_entity_poly.pdbx_seq_one_letter_code
_entity_poly.pdbx_strand_id
1 'polypeptide(L)'
;MTPFALRRYRLERAPRTPVLVRASSYGIPAATADDYARLAAYQPDSTAPVLLDHAQYVRFMSELVDALWQALGAETRVFVRFRMPYNGALPANLLDPRVLIGSGLDTQMAFWSRVEAQPGIGIVDRIRRDLDYPGDNTLAFACASERRLDALEAALLRDWPRYAIRLARAADAADAAGQPARPPARFA
;
A
#
# COMPACT_ATOMS: atom_id res chain seq x y z
N MET A 1 -18.28 -6.41 17.36
CA MET A 1 -17.38 -6.27 16.19
C MET A 1 -16.10 -7.01 16.52
N THR A 2 -15.58 -7.85 15.63
CA THR A 2 -14.26 -8.48 15.83
C THR A 2 -13.22 -7.37 15.73
N PRO A 3 -12.45 -7.06 16.80
CA PRO A 3 -11.40 -6.06 16.70
C PRO A 3 -10.31 -6.61 15.78
N PHE A 4 -9.90 -5.81 14.80
CA PHE A 4 -8.76 -6.12 13.95
C PHE A 4 -7.52 -5.45 14.54
N ALA A 5 -6.46 -6.22 14.72
CA ALA A 5 -5.15 -5.66 14.94
C ALA A 5 -4.70 -4.94 13.67
N LEU A 6 -3.97 -3.84 13.84
CA LEU A 6 -3.51 -3.00 12.74
C LEU A 6 -2.01 -2.74 12.87
N ARG A 7 -1.26 -3.00 11.80
CA ARG A 7 0.14 -2.57 11.67
C ARG A 7 0.27 -1.54 10.57
N ARG A 8 0.93 -0.42 10.87
CA ARG A 8 1.14 0.68 9.93
C ARG A 8 2.61 0.78 9.55
N TYR A 9 2.83 1.03 8.28
CA TYR A 9 4.13 1.21 7.67
C TYR A 9 4.13 2.53 6.89
N ARG A 10 5.32 3.12 6.78
CA ARG A 10 5.60 4.25 5.91
C ARG A 10 6.48 3.76 4.76
N LEU A 11 6.10 4.14 3.55
CA LEU A 11 6.95 4.01 2.38
C LEU A 11 8.00 5.10 2.46
N GLU A 12 9.25 4.68 2.54
CA GLU A 12 10.41 5.55 2.56
C GLU A 12 11.31 5.24 1.38
N ARG A 13 12.13 6.21 0.98
CA ARG A 13 13.13 5.98 -0.05
C ARG A 13 14.21 5.04 0.48
N ALA A 14 14.51 3.99 -0.27
CA ALA A 14 15.64 3.12 0.05
C ALA A 14 16.94 3.82 -0.39
N PRO A 15 17.96 3.89 0.47
CA PRO A 15 19.26 4.43 0.07
C PRO A 15 19.88 3.53 -1.00
N ARG A 16 20.35 4.13 -2.11
CA ARG A 16 21.18 3.53 -3.17
C ARG A 16 20.50 2.84 -4.36
N THR A 17 19.40 3.33 -4.90
CA THR A 17 19.07 2.99 -6.30
C THR A 17 18.34 4.14 -6.99
N PRO A 18 18.88 4.72 -8.07
CA PRO A 18 18.10 5.59 -8.92
C PRO A 18 17.02 4.76 -9.61
N VAL A 19 15.75 5.10 -9.38
CA VAL A 19 14.65 4.58 -10.20
C VAL A 19 14.58 5.44 -11.44
N LEU A 20 14.82 4.84 -12.60
CA LEU A 20 14.55 5.51 -13.86
C LEU A 20 13.03 5.62 -14.02
N VAL A 21 12.48 6.78 -13.66
CA VAL A 21 11.09 7.12 -13.96
C VAL A 21 11.08 8.06 -15.15
N ARG A 22 10.27 7.71 -16.15
CA ARG A 22 10.04 8.63 -17.27
C ARG A 22 9.31 9.85 -16.72
N ALA A 23 9.76 11.04 -17.14
CA ALA A 23 9.30 12.35 -16.66
C ALA A 23 7.78 12.58 -16.74
N SER A 24 7.05 11.71 -17.42
CA SER A 24 5.59 11.67 -17.40
C SER A 24 5.10 10.23 -17.54
N SER A 25 3.91 9.98 -17.01
CA SER A 25 3.07 8.83 -17.35
C SER A 25 2.77 8.70 -18.86
N TYR A 26 3.19 9.68 -19.67
CA TYR A 26 2.90 9.80 -21.10
C TYR A 26 4.15 9.83 -22.01
N GLY A 27 5.37 9.71 -21.48
CA GLY A 27 6.59 9.71 -22.30
C GLY A 27 6.94 11.06 -22.97
N ILE A 28 6.35 12.15 -22.51
CA ILE A 28 6.60 13.53 -22.96
C ILE A 28 7.74 14.14 -22.12
N PRO A 29 8.63 14.97 -22.71
CA PRO A 29 9.61 15.76 -21.97
C PRO A 29 8.97 16.67 -20.91
N ALA A 30 9.65 16.89 -19.80
CA ALA A 30 9.19 17.82 -18.78
C ALA A 30 9.11 19.25 -19.34
N ALA A 31 7.95 19.88 -19.23
CA ALA A 31 7.71 21.24 -19.75
C ALA A 31 7.14 22.18 -18.69
N THR A 32 6.50 21.63 -17.65
CA THR A 32 5.86 22.41 -16.58
C THR A 32 6.63 22.31 -15.27
N ALA A 33 6.41 23.26 -14.36
CA ALA A 33 6.98 23.20 -13.01
C ALA A 33 6.62 21.90 -12.28
N ASP A 34 5.41 21.39 -12.48
CA ASP A 34 4.95 20.13 -11.90
C ASP A 34 5.70 18.93 -12.47
N ASP A 35 6.05 18.94 -13.76
CA ASP A 35 6.87 17.87 -14.35
C ASP A 35 8.28 17.83 -13.76
N TYR A 36 8.89 19.00 -13.56
CA TYR A 36 10.17 19.09 -12.88
C TYR A 36 10.07 18.69 -11.40
N ALA A 37 8.97 19.02 -10.71
CA ALA A 37 8.72 18.58 -9.35
C ALA A 37 8.56 17.05 -9.26
N ARG A 38 7.87 16.42 -10.23
CA ARG A 38 7.77 14.96 -10.34
C ARG A 38 9.16 14.34 -10.54
N LEU A 39 9.97 14.87 -11.46
CA LEU A 39 11.35 14.42 -11.68
C LEU A 39 12.21 14.55 -10.42
N ALA A 40 12.11 15.68 -9.72
CA ALA A 40 12.81 15.91 -8.47
C ALA A 40 12.38 14.91 -7.38
N ALA A 41 11.11 14.49 -7.34
CA ALA A 41 10.62 13.49 -6.40
C ALA A 41 11.18 12.07 -6.63
N TYR A 42 11.75 11.78 -7.80
CA TYR A 42 12.41 10.50 -8.08
C TYR A 42 13.92 10.52 -7.83
N GLN A 43 14.51 11.69 -7.55
CA GLN A 43 15.94 11.78 -7.26
C GLN A 43 16.31 11.03 -5.98
N PRO A 44 17.48 10.36 -5.94
CA PRO A 44 17.91 9.58 -4.77
C PRO A 44 18.03 10.38 -3.47
N ASP A 45 18.39 11.66 -3.56
CA ASP A 45 18.58 12.61 -2.46
C ASP A 45 17.34 13.49 -2.19
N SER A 46 16.23 13.21 -2.88
CA SER A 46 14.99 13.95 -2.72
C SER A 46 14.37 13.75 -1.35
N THR A 47 14.05 14.86 -0.69
CA THR A 47 13.26 14.90 0.55
C THR A 47 11.75 14.87 0.29
N ALA A 48 11.33 14.91 -0.98
CA ALA A 48 9.94 14.81 -1.34
C ALA A 48 9.37 13.43 -0.98
N PRO A 49 8.05 13.34 -0.69
CA PRO A 49 7.38 12.06 -0.51
C PRO A 49 7.61 11.14 -1.71
N VAL A 50 7.74 9.84 -1.43
CA VAL A 50 7.90 8.81 -2.47
C VAL A 50 6.69 8.85 -3.40
N LEU A 51 6.93 8.81 -4.70
CA LEU A 51 5.88 8.60 -5.69
C LEU A 51 6.02 7.19 -6.24
N LEU A 52 4.93 6.43 -6.25
CA LEU A 52 4.82 5.21 -7.06
C LEU A 52 3.83 5.50 -8.16
N ASP A 53 4.31 5.70 -9.39
CA ASP A 53 3.42 5.94 -10.52
C ASP A 53 2.37 4.83 -10.64
N HIS A 54 1.37 5.05 -11.46
CA HIS A 54 0.26 4.11 -11.58
C HIS A 54 0.66 2.67 -11.89
N ALA A 55 1.64 2.45 -12.77
CA ALA A 55 2.13 1.13 -13.14
C ALA A 55 3.02 0.51 -12.03
N GLN A 56 3.84 1.33 -11.39
CA GLN A 56 4.65 0.95 -10.23
C GLN A 56 3.78 0.55 -9.05
N TYR A 57 2.73 1.33 -8.73
CA TYR A 57 1.78 1.05 -7.67
C TYR A 57 1.11 -0.31 -7.87
N VAL A 58 0.54 -0.59 -9.05
CA VAL A 58 -0.13 -1.87 -9.30
C VAL A 58 0.82 -3.06 -9.21
N ARG A 59 2.03 -2.90 -9.73
CA ARG A 59 3.06 -3.94 -9.64
C ARG A 59 3.53 -4.14 -8.20
N PHE A 60 3.69 -3.06 -7.44
CA PHE A 60 4.01 -3.12 -6.02
C PHE A 60 2.92 -3.84 -5.24
N MET A 61 1.65 -3.53 -5.49
CA MET A 61 0.51 -4.23 -4.87
C MET A 61 0.48 -5.73 -5.24
N SER A 62 0.81 -6.09 -6.48
CA SER A 62 0.97 -7.49 -6.91
C SER A 62 2.08 -8.18 -6.12
N GLU A 63 3.29 -7.62 -6.07
CA GLU A 63 4.39 -8.24 -5.34
C GLU A 63 4.14 -8.27 -3.82
N LEU A 64 3.35 -7.33 -3.31
CA LEU A 64 2.91 -7.31 -1.92
C LEU A 64 1.98 -8.48 -1.59
N VAL A 65 1.04 -8.80 -2.48
CA VAL A 65 0.17 -9.99 -2.35
C VAL A 65 1.00 -11.27 -2.42
N ASP A 66 1.98 -11.35 -3.32
CA ASP A 66 2.87 -12.51 -3.39
C ASP A 66 3.66 -12.68 -2.09
N ALA A 67 4.26 -11.61 -1.57
CA ALA A 67 4.99 -11.63 -0.31
C ALA A 67 4.10 -12.07 0.87
N LEU A 68 2.82 -11.65 0.87
CA LEU A 68 1.83 -12.05 1.86
C LEU A 68 1.55 -13.55 1.81
N TRP A 69 1.33 -14.10 0.62
CA TRP A 69 1.13 -15.55 0.45
C TRP A 69 2.36 -16.38 0.78
N GLN A 70 3.56 -15.88 0.50
CA GLN A 70 4.80 -16.54 0.92
C GLN A 70 4.93 -16.56 2.45
N ALA A 71 4.56 -15.47 3.14
CA ALA A 71 4.69 -15.36 4.59
C ALA A 71 3.57 -16.10 5.36
N LEU A 72 2.35 -16.11 4.84
CA LEU A 72 1.15 -16.52 5.58
C LEU A 72 0.46 -17.77 5.01
N GLY A 73 0.92 -18.25 3.84
CA GLY A 73 0.37 -19.38 3.11
C GLY A 73 -0.45 -18.94 1.89
N ALA A 74 -0.35 -19.72 0.81
CA ALA A 74 -0.99 -19.45 -0.48
C ALA A 74 -2.51 -19.31 -0.41
N GLU A 75 -3.17 -19.97 0.53
CA GLU A 75 -4.62 -19.91 0.71
C GLU A 75 -5.10 -18.68 1.50
N THR A 76 -4.19 -17.78 1.90
CA THR A 76 -4.58 -16.59 2.68
C THR A 76 -5.44 -15.66 1.83
N ARG A 77 -6.66 -15.37 2.30
CA ARG A 77 -7.52 -14.35 1.70
C ARG A 77 -6.95 -12.96 1.91
N VAL A 78 -6.99 -12.12 0.87
CA VAL A 78 -6.48 -10.74 0.90
C VAL A 78 -7.61 -9.77 0.53
N PHE A 79 -7.74 -8.69 1.30
CA PHE A 79 -8.73 -7.65 1.08
C PHE A 79 -8.00 -6.34 0.77
N VAL A 80 -8.07 -5.86 -0.47
CA VAL A 80 -7.31 -4.71 -0.92
C VAL A 80 -8.23 -3.51 -1.13
N ARG A 81 -8.08 -2.48 -0.29
CA ARG A 81 -8.76 -1.20 -0.48
C ARG A 81 -8.04 -0.35 -1.51
N PHE A 82 -8.18 -0.75 -2.77
CA PHE A 82 -7.52 -0.13 -3.92
C PHE A 82 -8.13 1.24 -4.25
N ARG A 83 -7.29 2.25 -4.50
CA ARG A 83 -7.77 3.57 -4.94
C ARG A 83 -7.89 3.61 -6.47
N MET A 84 -9.11 3.49 -6.98
CA MET A 84 -9.45 3.67 -8.40
C MET A 84 -9.38 5.15 -8.82
N PRO A 85 -9.27 5.47 -10.13
CA PRO A 85 -9.37 4.58 -11.30
C PRO A 85 -8.03 3.98 -11.72
N TYR A 86 -8.04 2.70 -12.14
CA TYR A 86 -6.97 2.04 -12.90
C TYR A 86 -7.54 1.51 -14.21
N ASN A 87 -7.03 2.00 -15.33
CA ASN A 87 -7.52 1.67 -16.68
C ASN A 87 -6.64 0.63 -17.40
N GLY A 88 -5.61 0.09 -16.74
CA GLY A 88 -4.75 -0.94 -17.31
C GLY A 88 -5.23 -2.37 -16.99
N ALA A 89 -4.42 -3.36 -17.36
CA ALA A 89 -4.65 -4.76 -16.98
C ALA A 89 -4.11 -5.04 -15.56
N LEU A 90 -4.96 -5.54 -14.67
CA LEU A 90 -4.51 -5.96 -13.34
C LEU A 90 -3.67 -7.24 -13.46
N PRO A 91 -2.56 -7.36 -12.70
CA PRO A 91 -1.82 -8.60 -12.54
C PRO A 91 -2.71 -9.76 -12.10
N ALA A 92 -2.39 -10.97 -12.55
CA ALA A 92 -3.23 -12.15 -12.35
C ALA A 92 -3.53 -12.46 -10.88
N ASN A 93 -2.57 -12.25 -9.97
CA ASN A 93 -2.76 -12.48 -8.54
C ASN A 93 -3.76 -11.49 -7.90
N LEU A 94 -3.88 -10.27 -8.42
CA LEU A 94 -4.88 -9.30 -7.99
C LEU A 94 -6.29 -9.64 -8.50
N LEU A 95 -6.39 -10.54 -9.48
CA LEU A 95 -7.65 -11.08 -10.01
C LEU A 95 -7.98 -12.46 -9.42
N ASP A 96 -7.14 -12.99 -8.54
CA ASP A 96 -7.35 -14.28 -7.90
C ASP A 96 -8.63 -14.24 -7.03
N PRO A 97 -9.47 -15.30 -6.99
CA PRO A 97 -10.70 -15.34 -6.18
C PRO A 97 -10.49 -15.12 -4.67
N ARG A 98 -9.26 -15.30 -4.18
CA ARG A 98 -8.87 -15.04 -2.78
C ARG A 98 -8.55 -13.57 -2.54
N VAL A 99 -8.45 -12.74 -3.58
CA VAL A 99 -8.21 -11.30 -3.49
C VAL A 99 -9.50 -10.53 -3.77
N LEU A 100 -9.99 -9.81 -2.77
CA LEU A 100 -11.16 -8.93 -2.90
C LEU A 100 -10.69 -7.48 -2.97
N ILE A 101 -11.00 -6.81 -4.08
CA ILE A 101 -10.68 -5.41 -4.32
C ILE A 101 -11.96 -4.57 -4.23
N GLY A 102 -11.95 -3.51 -3.41
CA GLY A 102 -13.07 -2.58 -3.39
C GLY A 102 -13.11 -1.64 -2.18
N SER A 103 -14.18 -0.85 -2.12
CA SER A 103 -14.55 -0.06 -0.95
C SER A 103 -15.42 -0.88 0.01
N GLY A 104 -15.31 -0.64 1.32
CA GLY A 104 -16.19 -1.28 2.30
C GLY A 104 -15.85 -2.74 2.66
N LEU A 105 -14.58 -3.14 2.52
CA LEU A 105 -14.12 -4.50 2.78
C LEU A 105 -14.15 -4.91 4.27
N ASP A 106 -14.36 -3.97 5.19
CA ASP A 106 -14.35 -4.23 6.63
C ASP A 106 -15.42 -5.28 7.03
N THR A 107 -16.61 -5.21 6.43
CA THR A 107 -17.69 -6.19 6.67
C THR A 107 -17.33 -7.57 6.10
N GLN A 108 -16.73 -7.62 4.92
CA GLN A 108 -16.29 -8.88 4.31
C GLN A 108 -15.19 -9.52 5.16
N MET A 109 -14.19 -8.73 5.57
CA MET A 109 -13.12 -9.20 6.43
C MET A 109 -13.64 -9.72 7.77
N ALA A 110 -14.63 -9.04 8.36
CA ALA A 110 -15.28 -9.45 9.61
C ALA A 110 -16.09 -10.75 9.45
N PHE A 111 -16.74 -10.95 8.32
CA PHE A 111 -17.45 -12.19 8.01
C PHE A 111 -16.46 -13.35 7.85
N TRP A 112 -15.48 -13.22 6.94
CA TRP A 112 -14.54 -14.29 6.63
C TRP A 112 -13.68 -14.69 7.83
N SER A 113 -13.30 -13.74 8.69
CA SER A 113 -12.56 -14.04 9.93
C SER A 113 -13.32 -14.89 10.94
N ARG A 114 -14.64 -15.09 10.79
CA ARG A 114 -15.46 -15.97 11.64
C ARG A 114 -15.64 -17.37 11.06
N VAL A 115 -15.51 -17.51 9.75
CA VAL A 115 -15.80 -18.77 9.04
C VAL A 115 -14.55 -19.49 8.57
N GLU A 116 -13.45 -18.77 8.35
CA GLU A 116 -12.16 -19.36 7.97
C GLU A 116 -11.34 -19.69 9.21
N ALA A 117 -10.67 -20.86 9.18
CA ALA A 117 -9.76 -21.27 10.24
C ALA A 117 -8.54 -20.35 10.37
N GLN A 118 -8.13 -19.71 9.26
CA GLN A 118 -7.08 -18.70 9.25
C GLN A 118 -7.66 -17.36 8.80
N PRO A 119 -7.50 -16.28 9.58
CA PRO A 119 -8.04 -14.99 9.17
C PRO A 119 -7.23 -14.42 8.01
N GLY A 120 -7.95 -13.86 7.04
CA GLY A 120 -7.37 -13.10 5.94
C GLY A 120 -6.73 -11.79 6.39
N ILE A 121 -6.08 -11.11 5.44
CA ILE A 121 -5.37 -9.85 5.67
C ILE A 121 -6.00 -8.72 4.86
N GLY A 122 -6.35 -7.63 5.53
CA GLY A 122 -6.72 -6.38 4.89
C GLY A 122 -5.50 -5.52 4.59
N ILE A 123 -5.47 -4.91 3.41
CA ILE A 123 -4.49 -3.93 2.98
C ILE A 123 -5.21 -2.60 2.77
N VAL A 124 -4.74 -1.57 3.49
CA VAL A 124 -5.23 -0.20 3.39
C VAL A 124 -4.07 0.70 3.03
N ASP A 125 -4.11 1.30 1.84
CA ASP A 125 -3.02 2.15 1.38
C ASP A 125 -3.45 3.62 1.25
N ARG A 126 -2.49 4.51 1.50
CA ARG A 126 -2.53 5.93 1.17
C ARG A 126 -1.26 6.28 0.40
N ILE A 127 -0.86 5.38 -0.50
CA ILE A 127 0.34 5.53 -1.31
C ILE A 127 0.11 6.66 -2.30
N ARG A 128 1.10 7.54 -2.39
CA ARG A 128 1.05 8.68 -3.31
C ARG A 128 1.48 8.23 -4.70
N ARG A 129 0.62 8.47 -5.70
CA ARG A 129 0.83 8.02 -7.09
C ARG A 129 1.24 9.11 -8.06
N ASP A 130 0.85 10.33 -7.73
CA ASP A 130 1.25 11.55 -8.40
C ASP A 130 1.21 12.69 -7.36
N LEU A 131 1.75 13.85 -7.70
CA LEU A 131 1.62 15.05 -6.88
C LEU A 131 0.14 15.47 -6.76
N ASP A 132 -0.66 15.20 -7.78
CA ASP A 132 -2.09 15.57 -7.83
C ASP A 132 -2.99 14.64 -6.99
N TYR A 133 -2.52 13.44 -6.62
CA TYR A 133 -3.29 12.49 -5.84
C TYR A 133 -2.98 12.60 -4.34
N PRO A 134 -4.01 12.68 -3.48
CA PRO A 134 -3.81 12.72 -2.04
C PRO A 134 -3.25 11.39 -1.53
N GLY A 135 -2.20 11.45 -0.71
CA GLY A 135 -1.55 10.29 -0.08
C GLY A 135 -0.46 10.76 0.87
N ASP A 136 -0.25 10.03 1.96
CA ASP A 136 0.77 10.31 2.97
C ASP A 136 1.86 9.24 3.00
N ASN A 137 1.90 8.38 1.97
CA ASN A 137 2.84 7.27 1.84
C ASN A 137 2.74 6.26 2.98
N THR A 138 1.55 6.09 3.56
CA THR A 138 1.30 5.02 4.52
C THR A 138 0.65 3.79 3.89
N LEU A 139 0.96 2.64 4.48
CA LEU A 139 0.40 1.34 4.17
C LEU A 139 0.06 0.65 5.48
N ALA A 140 -1.16 0.14 5.61
CA ALA A 140 -1.60 -0.53 6.82
C ALA A 140 -2.14 -1.92 6.53
N PHE A 141 -1.87 -2.84 7.44
CA PHE A 141 -2.35 -4.22 7.39
C PHE A 141 -3.25 -4.49 8.57
N ALA A 142 -4.43 -5.04 8.31
CA ALA A 142 -5.43 -5.39 9.30
C ALA A 142 -5.64 -6.90 9.34
N CYS A 143 -5.70 -7.49 10.53
CA CYS A 143 -5.91 -8.93 10.71
C CYS A 143 -6.55 -9.22 12.07
N ALA A 144 -7.33 -10.29 12.19
CA ALA A 144 -7.88 -10.74 13.48
C ALA A 144 -6.83 -11.48 14.34
N SER A 145 -5.60 -11.66 13.83
CA SER A 145 -4.50 -12.36 14.50
C SER A 145 -3.22 -11.51 14.47
N GLU A 146 -2.76 -11.06 15.65
CA GLU A 146 -1.49 -10.33 15.79
C GLU A 146 -0.30 -11.17 15.34
N ARG A 147 -0.26 -12.46 15.72
CA ARG A 147 0.80 -13.40 15.29
C ARG A 147 0.98 -13.45 13.77
N ARG A 148 -0.12 -13.34 13.01
CA ARG A 148 -0.05 -13.30 11.53
C ARG A 148 0.52 -11.98 11.04
N LEU A 149 0.21 -10.86 11.70
CA LEU A 149 0.83 -9.57 11.38
C LEU A 149 2.33 -9.56 11.68
N ASP A 150 2.77 -10.21 12.76
CA ASP A 150 4.19 -10.30 13.09
C ASP A 150 4.95 -11.17 12.06
N ALA A 151 4.36 -12.28 11.61
CA ALA A 151 4.93 -13.10 10.54
C ALA A 151 5.01 -12.34 9.20
N LEU A 152 3.99 -11.54 8.90
CA LEU A 152 3.98 -10.68 7.72
C LEU A 152 5.03 -9.57 7.81
N GLU A 153 5.18 -8.93 8.97
CA GLU A 153 6.13 -7.84 9.19
C GLU A 153 7.56 -8.23 8.81
N ALA A 154 8.00 -9.43 9.19
CA ALA A 154 9.31 -9.95 8.83
C ALA A 154 9.52 -10.05 7.30
N ALA A 155 8.47 -10.32 6.53
CA ALA A 155 8.53 -10.35 5.06
C ALA A 155 8.44 -8.96 4.41
N LEU A 156 7.89 -7.97 5.13
CA LEU A 156 7.66 -6.61 4.63
C LEU A 156 8.83 -5.66 4.90
N LEU A 157 9.50 -5.79 6.05
CA LEU A 157 10.62 -4.93 6.48
C LEU A 157 11.91 -5.28 5.74
N ARG A 158 11.89 -5.03 4.43
CA ARG A 158 13.01 -5.18 3.50
C ARG A 158 12.99 -4.05 2.48
N ASP A 159 14.09 -3.93 1.75
CA ASP A 159 14.12 -3.06 0.58
C ASP A 159 13.32 -3.67 -0.57
N TRP A 160 12.64 -2.81 -1.31
CA TRP A 160 11.93 -3.12 -2.54
C TRP A 160 12.63 -2.41 -3.70
N PRO A 161 13.79 -2.96 -4.15
CA PRO A 161 14.75 -2.23 -4.99
C PRO A 161 14.18 -1.82 -6.34
N ARG A 162 13.20 -2.57 -6.88
CA ARG A 162 12.49 -2.24 -8.12
C ARG A 162 11.80 -0.87 -8.07
N TYR A 163 11.47 -0.40 -6.88
CA TYR A 163 10.80 0.88 -6.64
C TYR A 163 11.69 1.89 -5.88
N ALA A 164 12.92 1.50 -5.52
CA ALA A 164 13.78 2.21 -4.57
C ALA A 164 13.04 2.70 -3.31
N ILE A 165 12.18 1.84 -2.77
CA ILE A 165 11.49 2.09 -1.51
C ILE A 165 11.87 1.03 -0.49
N ARG A 166 11.62 1.34 0.77
CA ARG A 166 11.54 0.39 1.87
C ARG A 166 10.29 0.67 2.67
N LEU A 167 9.79 -0.35 3.37
CA LEU A 167 8.73 -0.16 4.36
C LEU A 167 9.39 -0.01 5.72
N ALA A 168 9.17 1.13 6.37
CA ALA A 168 9.54 1.35 7.75
C ALA A 168 8.30 1.26 8.64
N ARG A 169 8.42 0.75 9.86
CA ARG A 169 7.31 0.81 10.83
C ARG A 169 6.97 2.28 11.03
N ALA A 170 5.71 2.65 10.85
CA ALA A 170 5.27 3.97 11.28
C ALA A 170 5.41 3.98 12.80
N ALA A 171 6.17 4.93 13.35
CA ALA A 171 6.12 5.17 14.79
C ALA A 171 4.66 5.33 15.17
N ASP A 172 4.22 4.65 16.23
CA ASP A 172 2.86 4.80 16.72
C ASP A 172 2.58 6.30 16.81
N ALA A 173 1.51 6.76 16.18
CA ALA A 173 1.14 8.16 16.10
C ALA A 173 0.65 8.65 17.48
N ALA A 174 1.54 8.63 18.46
CA ALA A 174 1.40 9.28 19.75
C ALA A 174 1.95 10.71 19.73
N ASP A 175 2.81 11.08 18.76
CA ASP A 175 3.53 12.38 18.80
C ASP A 175 3.40 13.28 17.56
N ALA A 176 2.37 13.09 16.72
CA ALA A 176 2.02 14.09 15.71
C ALA A 176 0.51 14.32 15.66
N ALA A 177 0.07 15.26 16.51
CA ALA A 177 -1.28 15.83 16.61
C ALA A 177 -2.37 14.86 17.12
N GLY A 178 -2.80 15.09 18.36
CA GLY A 178 -3.93 14.42 18.97
C GLY A 178 -5.23 14.63 18.20
N GLN A 179 -5.81 13.54 17.69
CA GLN A 179 -7.17 13.08 17.99
C GLN A 179 -7.49 11.82 17.16
N PRO A 180 -8.19 10.81 17.73
CA PRO A 180 -8.75 9.74 16.92
C PRO A 180 -9.93 10.33 16.14
N ALA A 181 -9.69 10.77 14.91
CA ALA A 181 -10.77 11.12 13.99
C ALA A 181 -11.46 9.84 13.52
N ARG A 182 -12.51 9.47 14.26
CA ARG A 182 -13.63 8.62 13.86
C ARG A 182 -13.87 8.76 12.34
N PRO A 183 -13.94 7.67 11.55
CA PRO A 183 -14.34 7.81 10.15
C PRO A 183 -15.74 8.44 10.15
N PRO A 184 -15.97 9.54 9.40
CA PRO A 184 -17.28 10.13 9.30
C PRO A 184 -18.23 9.07 8.75
N ALA A 185 -19.22 8.72 9.56
CA ALA A 185 -20.43 8.12 9.07
C ALA A 185 -21.07 9.12 8.10
N ARG A 186 -21.40 8.64 6.89
CA ARG A 186 -22.30 9.18 5.86
C ARG A 186 -21.59 9.39 4.52
N PHE A 187 -21.87 8.49 3.60
CA PHE A 187 -22.49 8.88 2.33
C PHE A 187 -23.74 8.02 2.17
N ALA A 188 -24.88 8.70 2.22
CA ALA A 188 -26.10 8.26 1.55
C ALA A 188 -25.92 8.47 0.04
#